data_AF-A0A4Z2B0W7-F1
#
_entry.id   AF-A0A4Z2B0W7-F1
#
_cell.length_a   1.000
_cell.length_b   1.000
_cell.length_c   1.000
_cell.angle_alpha   90.00
_cell.angle_beta   90.00
_cell.angle_gamma   90.00
#
_symmetry.space_group_name_H-M   'P 1'
#
loop_
_entity.id
_entity.type
_entity.pdbx_description
1 polymer ?
#
loop_
_entity_poly.entity_id
_entity_poly.type
_entity_poly.pdbx_seq_one_letter_code
_entity_poly.pdbx_strand_id
1 'polypeptide(L)'
;MGDLTTGPAETSGICGVEPGLGYDGVSYSLSILCLAHTLVLGFSSRDVLLAWDARVRYSLGEVHRFSVAVEPGTQLESGPASLHLCNNLLVLTRGVPPITVGHWKLSTLRRYGAVPSGFVFEGGTRCGYWAGVFFLSSFRRGAHQLPPRLHRQGRLSQQNPSRPPAGSSRPRRRPGVC
;
A
#
# COMPACT_ATOMS: atom_id res chain seq x y z
N MET A 1 -40.99 -12.29 11.64
CA MET A 1 -41.07 -10.98 10.95
C MET A 1 -39.76 -10.27 11.27
N GLY A 2 -38.72 -10.52 10.47
CA GLY A 2 -37.38 -9.97 10.71
C GLY A 2 -37.30 -8.57 10.14
N ASP A 3 -37.08 -7.59 11.01
CA ASP A 3 -36.90 -6.20 10.60
C ASP A 3 -35.44 -6.04 10.13
N LEU A 4 -35.24 -6.02 8.81
CA LEU A 4 -33.99 -5.54 8.22
C LEU A 4 -33.98 -4.02 8.38
N THR A 5 -33.57 -3.55 9.55
CA THR A 5 -33.06 -2.19 9.67
C THR A 5 -31.74 -2.13 8.91
N THR A 6 -31.83 -1.82 7.62
CA THR A 6 -30.73 -1.25 6.85
C THR A 6 -30.35 0.05 7.54
N GLY A 7 -29.40 -0.04 8.48
CA GLY A 7 -28.69 1.14 8.96
C GLY A 7 -28.12 1.89 7.74
N PRO A 8 -27.86 3.21 7.85
CA PRO A 8 -27.20 3.92 6.76
C PRO A 8 -25.95 3.12 6.45
N ALA A 9 -25.79 2.69 5.18
CA ALA A 9 -24.59 1.99 4.76
C ALA A 9 -23.44 2.90 5.14
N GLU A 10 -22.78 2.58 6.26
CA GLU A 10 -21.70 3.40 6.74
C GLU A 10 -20.70 3.41 5.57
N THR A 11 -20.42 4.58 5.02
CA THR A 11 -19.33 4.76 4.08
C THR A 11 -17.95 4.52 4.76
N SER A 12 -17.94 3.91 5.96
CA SER A 12 -16.83 3.52 6.84
C SER A 12 -16.01 2.33 6.30
N GLY A 13 -15.84 2.26 4.98
CA GLY A 13 -15.14 1.13 4.36
C GLY A 13 -14.34 1.47 3.10
N ILE A 14 -14.47 2.68 2.56
CA ILE A 14 -13.84 3.04 1.28
C ILE A 14 -12.33 3.22 1.46
N CYS A 15 -11.56 2.41 0.75
CA CYS A 15 -10.11 2.34 0.86
C CYS A 15 -9.36 2.82 -0.40
N GLY A 16 -10.08 3.19 -1.46
CA GLY A 16 -9.48 3.74 -2.67
C GLY A 16 -10.48 3.95 -3.79
N VAL A 17 -10.03 4.62 -4.84
CA VAL A 17 -10.81 4.89 -6.06
C VAL A 17 -9.91 4.75 -7.28
N GLU A 18 -10.35 3.93 -8.23
CA GLU A 18 -9.59 3.58 -9.43
C GLU A 18 -10.44 3.78 -10.71
N PRO A 19 -10.19 4.85 -11.48
CA PRO A 19 -10.77 4.99 -12.82
C PRO A 19 -10.05 4.03 -13.78
N GLY A 20 -10.84 3.33 -14.60
CA GLY A 20 -10.36 2.32 -15.52
C GLY A 20 -11.04 2.38 -16.88
N LEU A 21 -10.55 1.52 -17.78
CA LEU A 21 -11.24 1.25 -19.03
C LEU A 21 -12.57 0.54 -18.77
N GLY A 22 -13.39 0.47 -19.80
CA GLY A 22 -14.63 -0.26 -19.81
C GLY A 22 -14.55 -1.67 -19.25
N TYR A 23 -15.55 -2.05 -18.46
CA TYR A 23 -15.76 -3.39 -17.94
C TYR A 23 -17.19 -3.82 -18.27
N ASP A 24 -17.43 -5.08 -18.60
CA ASP A 24 -18.79 -5.61 -18.84
C ASP A 24 -19.65 -4.78 -19.83
N GLY A 25 -19.05 -4.39 -20.96
CA GLY A 25 -19.75 -3.70 -22.06
C GLY A 25 -19.92 -2.18 -21.93
N VAL A 26 -19.57 -1.57 -20.78
CA VAL A 26 -19.49 -0.10 -20.69
C VAL A 26 -18.13 0.41 -21.19
N SER A 27 -18.06 1.65 -21.70
CA SER A 27 -16.82 2.20 -22.28
C SER A 27 -15.78 2.63 -21.23
N TYR A 28 -16.25 3.08 -20.07
CA TYR A 28 -15.43 3.56 -18.96
C TYR A 28 -15.99 3.06 -17.64
N SER A 29 -15.12 2.76 -16.67
CA SER A 29 -15.56 2.31 -15.36
C SER A 29 -14.81 3.03 -14.23
N LEU A 30 -15.51 3.30 -13.13
CA LEU A 30 -14.91 3.75 -11.86
C LEU A 30 -15.06 2.64 -10.84
N SER A 31 -13.95 2.13 -10.33
CA SER A 31 -13.94 1.18 -9.23
C SER A 31 -13.79 1.92 -7.90
N ILE A 32 -14.79 1.84 -7.04
CA ILE A 32 -14.72 2.29 -5.65
C ILE A 32 -14.37 1.09 -4.79
N LEU A 33 -13.22 1.15 -4.14
CA LEU A 33 -12.65 0.04 -3.39
C LEU A 33 -13.13 0.12 -1.95
N CYS A 34 -13.72 -0.97 -1.46
CA CYS A 34 -13.99 -1.17 -0.03
C CYS A 34 -13.18 -2.38 0.45
N LEU A 35 -12.92 -2.48 1.76
CA LEU A 35 -12.15 -3.61 2.31
C LEU A 35 -12.77 -4.99 2.04
N ALA A 36 -14.10 -5.05 1.91
CA ALA A 36 -14.82 -6.31 1.72
C ALA A 36 -15.28 -6.56 0.27
N HIS A 37 -15.39 -5.52 -0.55
CA HIS A 37 -15.93 -5.61 -1.91
C HIS A 37 -15.50 -4.41 -2.75
N THR A 38 -15.63 -4.52 -4.07
CA THR A 38 -15.39 -3.42 -5.01
C THR A 38 -16.69 -3.08 -5.72
N LEU A 39 -17.06 -1.81 -5.70
CA LEU A 39 -18.20 -1.29 -6.46
C LEU A 39 -17.71 -0.76 -7.81
N VAL A 40 -18.37 -1.13 -8.90
CA VAL A 40 -18.02 -0.68 -10.25
C VAL A 40 -19.15 0.18 -10.80
N LEU A 41 -18.82 1.42 -11.17
CA LEU A 41 -19.75 2.35 -11.80
C LEU A 41 -19.39 2.51 -13.28
N GLY A 42 -20.37 2.31 -14.17
CA GLY A 42 -20.17 2.46 -15.60
C GLY A 42 -20.46 3.87 -16.10
N PHE A 43 -19.64 4.35 -17.05
CA PHE A 43 -19.77 5.66 -17.67
C PHE A 43 -19.63 5.56 -19.19
N SER A 44 -20.41 6.39 -19.89
CA SER A 44 -20.34 6.54 -21.34
C SER A 44 -19.29 7.57 -21.79
N SER A 45 -18.88 8.48 -20.90
CA SER A 45 -17.89 9.52 -21.18
C SER A 45 -16.74 9.49 -20.18
N ARG A 46 -15.52 9.63 -20.72
CA ARG A 46 -14.30 9.72 -19.92
C ARG A 46 -14.28 10.97 -19.04
N ASP A 47 -14.82 12.09 -19.51
CA ASP A 47 -14.83 13.34 -18.75
C ASP A 47 -15.75 13.23 -17.54
N VAL A 48 -16.89 12.56 -17.69
CA VAL A 48 -17.82 12.28 -16.59
C VAL A 48 -17.17 11.33 -15.57
N LEU A 49 -16.49 10.28 -16.04
CA LEU A 49 -15.70 9.39 -15.18
C LEU A 49 -14.68 10.17 -14.34
N LEU A 50 -13.89 11.04 -14.98
CA LEU A 50 -12.84 11.82 -14.30
C LEU A 50 -13.42 12.86 -13.33
N ALA A 51 -14.55 13.48 -13.66
CA ALA A 51 -15.25 14.38 -12.76
C ALA A 51 -15.75 13.67 -11.51
N TRP A 52 -16.31 12.46 -11.66
CA TRP A 52 -16.70 11.62 -10.53
C TRP A 52 -15.50 11.19 -9.69
N ASP A 53 -14.43 10.71 -10.32
CA ASP A 53 -13.19 10.33 -9.66
C ASP A 53 -12.63 11.46 -8.78
N ALA A 54 -12.56 12.69 -9.31
CA ALA A 54 -12.13 13.86 -8.57
C ALA A 54 -13.06 14.17 -7.38
N ARG A 55 -14.38 14.09 -7.58
CA ARG A 55 -15.38 14.36 -6.53
C ARG A 55 -15.33 13.35 -5.39
N VAL A 56 -15.18 12.06 -5.70
CA VAL A 56 -15.07 11.01 -4.68
C VAL A 56 -13.77 11.18 -3.91
N ARG A 57 -12.63 11.37 -4.59
CA ARG A 57 -11.35 11.60 -3.89
C ARG A 57 -11.38 12.82 -2.98
N TYR A 58 -11.98 13.93 -3.42
CA TYR A 58 -12.15 15.12 -2.61
C TYR A 58 -12.95 14.85 -1.32
N SER A 59 -13.98 14.01 -1.41
CA SER A 59 -14.83 13.67 -0.26
C SER A 59 -14.15 12.73 0.75
N LEU A 60 -13.19 11.92 0.28
CA LEU A 60 -12.48 10.92 1.10
C LEU A 60 -11.26 11.48 1.83
N GLY A 61 -10.82 12.71 1.52
CA GLY A 61 -9.63 13.32 2.09
C GLY A 61 -8.36 13.01 1.30
N GLU A 62 -7.37 12.36 1.94
CA GLU A 62 -6.08 12.05 1.31
C GLU A 62 -6.15 10.69 0.61
N VAL A 63 -6.46 10.69 -0.69
CA VAL A 63 -6.51 9.47 -1.50
C VAL A 63 -5.52 9.54 -2.65
N HIS A 64 -4.60 8.59 -2.69
CA HIS A 64 -3.60 8.45 -3.74
C HIS A 64 -3.56 7.04 -4.29
N ARG A 65 -3.24 6.93 -5.59
CA ARG A 65 -3.09 5.66 -6.29
C ARG A 65 -1.75 5.64 -7.03
N PHE A 66 -1.04 4.52 -6.90
CA PHE A 66 0.25 4.27 -7.54
C PHE A 66 0.24 2.93 -8.28
N SER A 67 0.67 2.93 -9.53
CA SER A 67 0.92 1.68 -10.27
C SER A 67 2.28 1.11 -9.87
N VAL A 68 2.25 -0.08 -9.29
CA VAL A 68 3.43 -0.76 -8.74
C VAL A 68 3.51 -2.19 -9.25
N ALA A 69 4.64 -2.86 -9.02
CA ALA A 69 4.74 -4.30 -9.10
C ALA A 69 5.24 -4.86 -7.77
N VAL A 70 4.62 -5.95 -7.33
CA VAL A 70 5.02 -6.68 -6.13
C VAL A 70 6.24 -7.53 -6.48
N GLU A 71 7.34 -7.28 -5.78
CA GLU A 71 8.55 -8.07 -5.96
C GLU A 71 8.42 -9.46 -5.28
N PRO A 72 9.05 -10.50 -5.85
CA PRO A 72 9.05 -11.83 -5.26
C PRO A 72 9.77 -11.85 -3.89
N GLY A 73 9.41 -12.82 -3.03
CA GLY A 73 10.00 -12.98 -1.70
C GLY A 73 9.12 -12.50 -0.55
N THR A 74 7.85 -12.22 -0.81
CA THR A 74 6.84 -11.90 0.20
C THR A 74 5.71 -12.92 0.15
N GLN A 75 4.77 -12.85 1.11
CA GLN A 75 3.55 -13.68 1.08
C GLN A 75 2.55 -13.25 0.00
N LEU A 76 2.75 -12.08 -0.62
CA LEU A 76 1.91 -11.59 -1.70
C LEU A 76 2.40 -12.18 -3.03
N GLU A 77 1.44 -12.47 -3.91
CA GLU A 77 1.72 -12.84 -5.29
C GLU A 77 2.50 -11.71 -5.99
N SER A 78 3.59 -12.07 -6.68
CA SER A 78 4.42 -11.11 -7.42
C SER A 78 3.71 -10.62 -8.69
N GLY A 79 4.14 -9.46 -9.22
CA GLY A 79 3.60 -8.90 -10.46
C GLY A 79 2.81 -7.59 -10.31
N PRO A 80 2.17 -7.12 -11.39
CA PRO A 80 1.54 -5.79 -11.44
C PRO A 80 0.39 -5.64 -10.43
N ALA A 81 0.36 -4.49 -9.75
CA ALA A 81 -0.65 -4.15 -8.76
C ALA A 81 -0.88 -2.62 -8.69
N SER A 82 -1.97 -2.23 -8.06
CA SER A 82 -2.28 -0.84 -7.72
C SER A 82 -2.19 -0.66 -6.20
N LEU A 83 -1.32 0.26 -5.76
CA LEU A 83 -1.19 0.66 -4.36
C LEU A 83 -2.06 1.90 -4.11
N HIS A 84 -2.98 1.78 -3.17
CA HIS A 84 -3.89 2.83 -2.73
C HIS A 84 -3.51 3.28 -1.34
N LEU A 85 -3.34 4.58 -1.16
CA LEU A 85 -3.28 5.21 0.16
C LEU A 85 -4.58 5.99 0.35
N CYS A 86 -5.38 5.60 1.34
CA CYS A 86 -6.58 6.31 1.75
C CYS A 86 -6.45 6.69 3.23
N ASN A 87 -6.14 7.96 3.48
CA ASN A 87 -5.87 8.50 4.81
C ASN A 87 -4.75 7.73 5.52
N ASN A 88 -5.11 6.87 6.48
CA ASN A 88 -4.18 6.05 7.25
C ASN A 88 -4.17 4.57 6.84
N LEU A 89 -4.84 4.21 5.75
CA LEU A 89 -4.95 2.85 5.25
C LEU A 89 -4.20 2.71 3.93
N LEU A 90 -3.31 1.75 3.87
CA LEU A 90 -2.60 1.33 2.69
C LEU A 90 -3.25 0.05 2.17
N VAL A 91 -3.68 0.03 0.91
CA VAL A 91 -4.36 -1.13 0.29
C VAL A 91 -3.68 -1.47 -1.02
N LEU A 92 -3.47 -2.76 -1.26
CA LEU A 92 -2.97 -3.26 -2.52
C LEU A 92 -4.10 -3.97 -3.26
N THR A 93 -4.30 -3.64 -4.52
CA THR A 93 -5.31 -4.26 -5.39
C THR A 93 -4.70 -4.82 -6.67
N ARG A 94 -5.36 -5.84 -7.24
CA ARG A 94 -4.97 -6.48 -8.50
C ARG A 94 -6.21 -6.84 -9.32
N GLY A 95 -6.02 -7.02 -10.63
CA GLY A 95 -7.05 -7.49 -11.55
C GLY A 95 -8.04 -6.41 -12.01
N VAL A 96 -9.01 -6.84 -12.82
CA VAL A 96 -10.12 -6.03 -13.33
C VAL A 96 -11.40 -6.86 -13.20
N PRO A 97 -12.37 -6.46 -12.34
CA PRO A 97 -12.33 -5.30 -11.45
C PRO A 97 -11.26 -5.48 -10.35
N PRO A 98 -10.72 -4.39 -9.78
CA PRO A 98 -9.65 -4.51 -8.79
C PRO A 98 -10.16 -5.19 -7.52
N ILE A 99 -9.42 -6.19 -7.05
CA ILE A 99 -9.69 -6.93 -5.80
C ILE A 99 -8.58 -6.62 -4.81
N THR A 100 -8.94 -6.40 -3.54
CA THR A 100 -7.98 -6.20 -2.45
C THR A 100 -7.22 -7.49 -2.16
N VAL A 101 -5.90 -7.44 -2.38
CA VAL A 101 -4.98 -8.55 -2.09
C VAL A 101 -4.17 -8.34 -0.82
N GLY A 102 -4.25 -7.17 -0.20
CA GLY A 102 -3.61 -6.86 1.08
C GLY A 102 -3.98 -5.48 1.60
N HIS A 103 -3.99 -5.30 2.91
CA HIS A 103 -4.25 -4.01 3.54
C HIS A 103 -3.46 -3.82 4.85
N TRP A 104 -3.05 -2.59 5.13
CA TRP A 104 -2.26 -2.22 6.29
C TRP A 104 -2.69 -0.86 6.82
N LYS A 105 -2.81 -0.71 8.14
CA LYS A 105 -2.92 0.61 8.76
C LYS A 105 -1.52 1.20 8.90
N LEU A 106 -1.31 2.46 8.50
CA LEU A 106 -0.01 3.12 8.62
C LEU A 106 0.52 3.11 10.06
N SER A 107 -0.37 3.21 11.06
CA SER A 107 -0.02 3.11 12.49
C SER A 107 0.48 1.74 12.94
N THR A 108 0.25 0.69 12.15
CA THR A 108 0.69 -0.68 12.43
C THR A 108 1.98 -1.06 11.69
N LEU A 109 2.38 -0.23 10.71
CA LEU A 109 3.65 -0.39 10.03
C LEU A 109 4.78 0.04 10.96
N ARG A 110 5.85 -0.76 11.00
CA ARG A 110 7.04 -0.44 11.79
C ARG A 110 7.89 0.60 11.09
N ARG A 111 8.03 0.45 9.77
CA ARG A 111 8.88 1.27 8.91
C ARG A 111 8.26 1.33 7.53
N TYR A 112 8.37 2.46 6.87
CA TYR A 112 8.03 2.59 5.46
C TYR A 112 8.78 3.77 4.84
N GLY A 113 9.04 3.67 3.54
CA GLY A 113 9.78 4.71 2.84
C GLY A 113 9.81 4.51 1.33
N ALA A 114 9.80 5.64 0.63
CA ALA A 114 10.12 5.69 -0.77
C ALA A 114 11.61 5.34 -0.99
N VAL A 115 11.87 4.49 -1.98
CA VAL A 115 13.22 4.14 -2.45
C VAL A 115 13.33 4.48 -3.94
N PRO A 116 14.53 4.66 -4.51
CA PRO A 116 14.67 4.99 -5.94
C PRO A 116 13.97 4.00 -6.88
N SER A 117 13.91 2.72 -6.50
CA SER A 117 13.23 1.66 -7.25
C SER A 117 11.72 1.56 -6.99
N GLY A 118 11.17 2.29 -6.01
CA GLY A 118 9.75 2.20 -5.66
C GLY A 118 9.45 2.52 -4.18
N PHE A 119 8.79 1.62 -3.48
CA PHE A 119 8.32 1.79 -2.10
C PHE A 119 8.54 0.52 -1.28
N VAL A 120 9.00 0.69 -0.03
CA VAL A 120 9.24 -0.42 0.89
C VAL A 120 8.52 -0.15 2.20
N PHE A 121 7.87 -1.16 2.76
CA PHE A 121 7.24 -1.07 4.06
C PHE A 121 7.33 -2.38 4.84
N GLU A 122 7.34 -2.28 6.17
CA GLU A 122 7.37 -3.41 7.09
C GLU A 122 6.10 -3.40 7.95
N GLY A 123 5.24 -4.39 7.73
CA GLY A 123 4.11 -4.69 8.60
C GLY A 123 4.62 -5.26 9.93
N GLY A 124 4.23 -4.64 11.05
CA GLY A 124 4.54 -5.18 12.37
C GLY A 124 3.80 -6.48 12.67
N THR A 125 4.15 -7.14 13.77
CA THR A 125 3.46 -8.36 14.24
C THR A 125 1.96 -8.17 14.47
N ARG A 126 1.51 -6.93 14.74
CA ARG A 126 0.10 -6.55 14.86
C ARG A 126 -0.69 -6.64 13.54
N CYS A 127 -0.01 -6.76 12.41
CA CYS A 127 -0.64 -6.95 11.10
C CYS A 127 -1.03 -8.42 10.84
N GLY A 128 -0.69 -9.35 11.74
CA GLY A 128 -1.05 -10.76 11.63
C GLY A 128 -0.49 -11.40 10.35
N TYR A 129 -1.38 -11.90 9.49
CA TYR A 129 -1.04 -12.45 8.17
C TYR A 129 -0.25 -11.46 7.31
N TRP A 130 -0.49 -10.16 7.49
CA TRP A 130 0.17 -9.10 6.72
C TRP A 130 1.46 -8.57 7.38
N ALA A 131 2.04 -9.31 8.33
CA ALA A 131 3.33 -8.99 8.92
C ALA A 131 4.48 -9.39 7.98
N GLY A 132 5.55 -8.59 7.96
CA GLY A 132 6.71 -8.83 7.11
C GLY A 132 7.14 -7.59 6.33
N VAL A 133 8.21 -7.74 5.56
CA VAL A 133 8.75 -6.67 4.71
C VAL A 133 8.25 -6.86 3.28
N PHE A 134 7.71 -5.80 2.70
CA PHE A 134 7.17 -5.79 1.35
C PHE A 134 7.92 -4.78 0.49
N PHE A 135 8.29 -5.21 -0.72
CA PHE A 135 8.98 -4.40 -1.72
C PHE A 135 8.06 -4.22 -2.93
N LEU A 136 7.76 -2.97 -3.25
CA LEU A 136 6.96 -2.60 -4.39
C LEU A 136 7.81 -1.79 -5.36
N SER A 137 8.03 -2.27 -6.57
CA SER A 137 8.69 -1.49 -7.62
C SER A 137 7.69 -0.54 -8.27
N SER A 138 8.08 0.70 -8.52
CA SER A 138 7.20 1.67 -9.20
C SER A 138 7.46 1.65 -10.70
N PHE A 139 6.39 1.55 -11.50
CA PHE A 139 6.50 1.60 -12.96
C PHE A 139 6.76 3.01 -13.50
N ARG A 140 6.51 4.06 -12.69
CA ARG A 140 6.74 5.46 -13.06
C ARG A 140 7.91 6.02 -12.27
N ARG A 141 8.87 6.61 -12.98
CA ARG A 141 10.16 7.08 -12.45
C ARG A 141 9.95 8.13 -11.35
N GLY A 142 10.45 7.84 -10.15
CA GLY A 142 10.70 8.82 -9.09
C GLY A 142 9.81 8.69 -7.85
N ALA A 143 10.44 8.68 -6.68
CA ALA A 143 9.82 8.81 -5.36
C ALA A 143 8.91 10.06 -5.24
N HIS A 144 9.11 11.06 -6.09
CA HIS A 144 8.42 12.36 -6.12
C HIS A 144 6.88 12.31 -6.24
N GLN A 145 6.28 11.15 -6.53
CA GLN A 145 4.82 11.01 -6.60
C GLN A 145 4.18 10.51 -5.30
N LEU A 146 4.92 9.84 -4.42
CA LEU A 146 4.36 9.41 -3.15
C LEU A 146 4.04 10.63 -2.27
N PRO A 147 2.98 10.63 -1.45
CA PRO A 147 2.74 11.75 -0.55
C PRO A 147 3.94 11.95 0.39
N PRO A 148 4.24 13.19 0.82
CA PRO A 148 5.37 13.50 1.70
C PRO A 148 5.40 12.66 2.99
N ARG A 149 4.23 12.22 3.48
CA ARG A 149 4.13 11.34 4.65
C ARG A 149 4.78 9.98 4.42
N LEU A 150 4.76 9.47 3.19
CA LEU A 150 5.41 8.21 2.81
C LEU A 150 6.90 8.38 2.48
N HIS A 151 7.39 9.61 2.38
CA HIS A 151 8.81 9.88 2.14
C HIS A 151 9.67 9.67 3.38
N ARG A 152 9.11 9.66 4.60
CA ARG A 152 9.93 9.58 5.80
C ARG A 152 9.20 9.04 7.03
N GLN A 153 9.27 7.72 7.25
CA GLN A 153 9.26 7.20 8.62
C GLN A 153 10.17 5.97 8.76
N GLY A 154 11.38 6.23 9.27
CA GLY A 154 12.36 5.21 9.63
C GLY A 154 13.22 4.75 8.46
N ARG A 155 14.47 5.22 8.45
CA ARG A 155 15.57 4.77 7.59
C ARG A 155 15.61 3.24 7.52
N LEU A 156 15.04 2.63 6.48
CA LEU A 156 15.45 1.31 6.02
C LEU A 156 16.82 1.52 5.38
N SER A 157 17.83 1.63 6.25
CA SER A 157 19.22 1.59 5.83
C SER A 157 19.37 0.36 4.96
N GLN A 158 19.88 0.56 3.74
CA GLN A 158 20.48 -0.49 2.95
C GLN A 158 21.39 -1.31 3.88
N GLN A 159 20.90 -2.43 4.41
CA GLN A 159 21.79 -3.45 4.94
C GLN A 159 22.20 -4.26 3.73
N ASN A 160 23.27 -3.77 3.11
CA ASN A 160 24.10 -4.50 2.19
C ASN A 160 24.35 -5.91 2.77
N PRO A 161 24.04 -7.02 2.07
CA PRO A 161 24.19 -8.38 2.60
C PRO A 161 25.64 -8.84 2.87
N SER A 162 26.62 -7.94 2.90
CA SER A 162 28.04 -8.28 2.92
C SER A 162 28.80 -7.52 4.00
N ARG A 163 28.60 -7.91 5.28
CA ARG A 163 29.66 -7.70 6.29
C ARG A 163 29.56 -8.71 7.43
N PRO A 164 30.60 -9.54 7.67
CA PRO A 164 30.61 -10.41 8.85
C PRO A 164 30.83 -9.57 10.13
N PRO A 165 30.36 -10.05 11.29
CA PRO A 165 30.46 -9.33 12.55
C PRO A 165 31.92 -9.25 13.01
N ALA A 166 32.32 -8.07 13.47
CA ALA A 166 33.63 -7.84 14.07
C ALA A 166 33.77 -8.66 15.36
N GLY A 167 34.61 -9.69 15.32
CA GLY A 167 34.99 -10.50 16.46
C GLY A 167 35.86 -9.69 17.44
N SER A 168 35.41 -9.62 18.68
CA SER A 168 36.09 -9.02 19.82
C SER A 168 37.34 -9.81 20.21
N SER A 169 38.48 -9.12 20.36
CA SER A 169 39.60 -9.62 21.18
C SER A 169 39.98 -8.55 22.22
N ARG A 170 39.39 -8.69 23.41
CA ARG A 170 39.93 -8.06 24.63
C ARG A 170 41.26 -8.72 24.97
N PRO A 171 42.36 -8.00 25.21
CA PRO A 171 43.48 -8.56 25.96
C PRO A 171 43.14 -8.52 27.45
N ARG A 172 43.17 -9.68 28.10
CA ARG A 172 43.12 -9.82 29.55
C ARG A 172 44.35 -9.15 30.17
N ARG A 173 44.14 -8.29 31.17
CA ARG A 173 45.18 -7.87 32.12
C ARG A 173 45.80 -9.10 32.79
N ARG A 174 47.13 -9.13 32.91
CA ARG A 174 47.81 -9.87 33.98
C ARG A 174 48.47 -8.86 34.94
N PRO A 175 48.46 -9.11 36.26
CA PRO A 175 49.13 -8.26 37.24
C PRO A 175 50.63 -8.54 37.24
N GLY A 176 51.44 -7.52 37.49
CA GLY A 176 52.84 -7.70 37.88
C GLY A 176 52.97 -8.13 39.33
N VAL A 177 54.16 -8.61 39.71
CA VAL A 177 54.97 -8.22 40.89
C VAL A 177 56.03 -9.29 41.17
N CYS A 178 57.26 -8.79 41.41
CA CYS A 178 58.51 -9.38 41.94
C CYS A 178 59.24 -10.43 41.10
#